data_AF-A0A961BV70-F1
#
_entry.id   AF-A0A961BV70-F1
#
_cell.length_a   1.000
_cell.length_b   1.000
_cell.length_c   1.000
_cell.angle_alpha   90.00
_cell.angle_beta   90.00
_cell.angle_gamma   90.00
#
_symmetry.space_group_name_H-M   'P 1'
#
loop_
_entity.id
_entity.type
_entity.pdbx_description
1 polymer ?
#
loop_
_entity_poly.entity_id
_entity_poly.type
_entity_poly.pdbx_seq_one_letter_code
_entity_poly.pdbx_strand_id
1 'polypeptide(L)'
;MELLIALLVIVITWCLLMALGVGVFWWKLERSNRVVPSRPTPAPVTWLVSPARPAQLHRRLRNAVAPGHQPPRKRAEAPMPGSLPALRRDLEDQAVTVDHHLVQVANRPRAYRRHELVALDVQVRQVEALSQRVRQLEFHSSTNPPPGARPIPQTDTELHRLAQSVQHHEQAFAELNALERANGLGDLEALLRPAAPADRAASSAPTADPLASRPAPPTPDELGPAREADAISQQLWPPTPRPGARAPRQR
;
A
#
# COMPACT_ATOMS: atom_id res chain seq x y z
N MET A 1 -55.59 14.52 27.76
CA MET A 1 -55.13 13.39 26.93
C MET A 1 -54.61 13.86 25.57
N GLU A 2 -55.38 14.66 24.82
CA GLU A 2 -54.99 15.13 23.47
C GLU A 2 -53.68 15.92 23.41
N LEU A 3 -53.44 16.85 24.34
CA LEU A 3 -52.18 17.62 24.40
C LEU A 3 -50.95 16.71 24.62
N LEU A 4 -51.12 15.63 25.38
CA LEU A 4 -50.07 14.66 25.66
C LEU A 4 -49.74 13.83 24.41
N ILE A 5 -50.78 13.44 23.66
CA ILE A 5 -50.65 12.75 22.37
C ILE A 5 -49.95 13.66 21.35
N ALA A 6 -50.37 14.92 21.23
CA ALA A 6 -49.77 15.88 20.30
C ALA A 6 -48.28 16.12 20.60
N LEU A 7 -47.93 16.33 21.87
CA LEU A 7 -46.53 16.49 22.30
C LEU A 7 -45.70 15.24 21.96
N LEU A 8 -46.23 14.04 22.25
CA LEU A 8 -45.55 12.78 21.98
C LEU A 8 -45.28 12.59 20.48
N VAL A 9 -46.25 12.90 19.62
CA VAL A 9 -46.08 12.84 18.16
C VAL A 9 -45.00 13.82 17.69
N ILE A 10 -44.97 15.05 18.22
CA ILE A 10 -43.95 16.04 17.88
C ILE A 10 -42.55 15.54 18.28
N VAL A 11 -42.39 15.03 19.50
CA VAL A 11 -41.11 14.51 20.00
C VAL A 11 -40.64 13.33 19.15
N ILE A 12 -41.52 12.37 18.85
CA ILE A 12 -41.19 11.21 18.01
C ILE A 12 -40.77 11.67 16.61
N THR A 13 -41.50 12.63 16.02
CA THR A 13 -41.19 13.18 14.70
C THR A 13 -39.80 13.82 14.67
N TRP A 14 -39.47 14.65 15.68
CA TRP A 14 -38.15 15.26 15.81
C TRP A 14 -37.04 14.23 16.02
N CYS A 15 -37.26 13.23 16.86
CA CYS A 15 -36.32 12.13 17.07
C CYS A 15 -36.06 11.36 15.77
N LEU A 16 -37.10 11.06 14.98
CA LEU A 16 -36.97 10.40 13.68
C LEU A 16 -36.19 11.25 12.68
N LEU A 17 -36.47 12.56 12.60
CA LEU A 17 -35.73 13.48 11.72
C LEU A 17 -34.26 13.56 12.11
N MET A 18 -33.95 13.65 13.41
CA MET A 18 -32.56 13.67 13.90
C MET A 18 -31.83 12.35 13.63
N ALA A 19 -32.47 11.22 13.88
CA ALA A 19 -31.89 9.90 13.60
C ALA A 19 -31.59 9.73 12.10
N LEU A 20 -32.51 10.16 11.23
CA LEU A 20 -32.31 10.14 9.79
C LEU A 20 -31.16 11.08 9.37
N GLY A 21 -31.13 12.29 9.91
CA GLY A 21 -30.07 13.27 9.65
C GLY A 21 -28.69 12.75 10.05
N VAL A 22 -28.56 12.18 11.24
CA VAL A 22 -27.32 11.54 11.73
C VAL A 22 -26.95 10.36 10.84
N GLY A 23 -27.90 9.50 10.47
CA GLY A 23 -27.64 8.35 9.58
C GLY A 23 -27.10 8.76 8.22
N VAL A 24 -27.73 9.75 7.57
CA VAL A 24 -27.27 10.29 6.27
C VAL A 24 -25.91 10.96 6.40
N PHE A 25 -25.68 11.69 7.50
CA PHE A 25 -24.41 12.35 7.77
C PHE A 25 -23.27 11.33 7.95
N TRP A 26 -23.50 10.27 8.74
CA TRP A 26 -22.55 9.17 8.91
C TRP A 26 -22.27 8.43 7.60
N TRP A 27 -23.31 8.13 6.82
CA TRP A 27 -23.15 7.49 5.51
C TRP A 27 -22.32 8.36 4.54
N LYS A 28 -22.54 9.67 4.55
CA LYS A 28 -21.77 10.63 3.74
C LYS A 28 -20.31 10.71 4.20
N LEU A 29 -20.06 10.67 5.50
CA LEU A 29 -18.70 10.64 6.08
C LEU A 29 -17.98 9.36 5.71
N GLU A 30 -18.62 8.22 5.85
CA GLU A 30 -18.04 6.92 5.51
C GLU A 30 -17.73 6.83 4.02
N ARG A 31 -18.65 7.28 3.16
CA ARG A 31 -18.42 7.35 1.71
C ARG A 31 -17.28 8.30 1.34
N SER A 32 -17.12 9.38 2.10
CA SER A 32 -16.00 10.29 1.95
C SER A 32 -14.70 9.70 2.49
N ASN A 33 -14.72 8.79 3.46
CA ASN A 33 -13.49 8.20 4.00
C ASN A 33 -12.90 7.10 3.12
N ARG A 34 -13.57 6.71 2.03
CA ARG A 34 -13.10 5.65 1.13
C ARG A 34 -12.02 6.18 0.19
N VAL A 35 -10.93 5.42 0.05
CA VAL A 35 -9.87 5.68 -0.95
C VAL A 35 -10.39 5.43 -2.35
N VAL A 36 -11.13 4.31 -2.53
CA VAL A 36 -11.76 3.92 -3.79
C VAL A 36 -13.28 3.85 -3.57
N PRO A 37 -14.12 4.61 -4.30
CA PRO A 37 -15.56 4.67 -4.04
C PRO A 37 -16.28 3.32 -4.14
N SER A 38 -15.77 2.41 -4.98
CA SER A 38 -16.32 1.09 -5.25
C SER A 38 -15.97 0.03 -4.20
N ARG A 39 -15.00 0.28 -3.31
CA ARG A 39 -14.57 -0.71 -2.32
C ARG A 39 -14.70 -0.18 -0.88
N PRO A 40 -15.23 -0.99 0.05
CA PRO A 40 -15.22 -0.63 1.46
C PRO A 40 -13.77 -0.63 1.98
N THR A 41 -13.43 0.35 2.81
CA THR A 41 -12.12 0.47 3.46
C THR A 41 -12.31 0.40 4.98
N PRO A 42 -11.47 -0.33 5.74
CA PRO A 42 -11.57 -0.43 7.19
C PRO A 42 -11.06 0.82 7.94
N ALA A 43 -10.79 1.92 7.23
CA ALA A 43 -10.26 3.15 7.81
C ALA A 43 -11.28 3.79 8.78
N PRO A 44 -10.87 4.10 10.03
CA PRO A 44 -11.78 4.68 11.01
C PRO A 44 -12.14 6.12 10.63
N VAL A 45 -13.43 6.48 10.82
CA VAL A 45 -13.96 7.82 10.50
C VAL A 45 -13.26 8.96 11.25
N THR A 46 -12.64 8.66 12.40
CA THR A 46 -11.87 9.63 13.19
C THR A 46 -10.67 10.21 12.43
N TRP A 47 -10.17 9.54 11.38
CA TRP A 47 -9.06 10.04 10.57
C TRP A 47 -9.44 11.24 9.70
N LEU A 48 -10.73 11.48 9.45
CA LEU A 48 -11.19 12.66 8.71
C LEU A 48 -10.87 13.97 9.44
N VAL A 49 -10.74 13.92 10.77
CA VAL A 49 -10.43 15.09 11.62
C VAL A 49 -9.09 14.98 12.33
N SER A 50 -8.55 13.77 12.52
CA SER A 50 -7.29 13.57 13.25
C SER A 50 -6.07 14.13 12.50
N PRO A 51 -5.17 14.87 13.17
CA PRO A 51 -3.90 15.31 12.60
C PRO A 51 -2.79 14.23 12.67
N ALA A 52 -3.10 13.02 13.14
CA ALA A 52 -2.10 11.96 13.31
C ALA A 52 -1.46 11.55 11.95
N ARG A 53 -0.17 11.18 11.98
CA ARG A 53 0.58 10.68 10.81
C ARG A 53 -0.16 9.65 9.95
N PRO A 54 -0.78 8.58 10.49
CA PRO A 54 -1.54 7.62 9.66
C PRO A 54 -2.70 8.30 8.91
N ALA A 55 -3.43 9.20 9.57
CA ALA A 55 -4.52 9.94 8.93
C ALA A 55 -4.02 10.84 7.79
N GLN A 56 -2.85 11.48 7.96
CA GLN A 56 -2.24 12.28 6.89
C GLN A 56 -1.87 11.45 5.67
N LEU A 57 -1.24 10.28 5.88
CA LEU A 57 -0.87 9.35 4.82
C LEU A 57 -2.11 8.81 4.08
N HIS A 58 -3.17 8.46 4.81
CA HIS A 58 -4.45 8.05 4.23
C HIS A 58 -5.06 9.15 3.35
N ARG A 59 -5.12 10.41 3.83
CA ARG A 59 -5.63 11.54 3.03
C ARG A 59 -4.80 11.78 1.78
N ARG A 60 -3.47 11.66 1.86
CA ARG A 60 -2.55 11.75 0.72
C ARG A 60 -2.83 10.66 -0.32
N LEU A 61 -2.92 9.40 0.13
CA LEU A 61 -3.27 8.27 -0.71
C LEU A 61 -4.62 8.46 -1.40
N ARG A 62 -5.64 8.92 -0.66
CA ARG A 62 -6.95 9.26 -1.21
C ARG A 62 -6.87 10.34 -2.27
N ASN A 63 -6.10 11.40 -2.05
CA ASN A 63 -5.92 12.49 -3.03
C ASN A 63 -5.15 12.04 -4.29
N ALA A 64 -4.28 11.04 -4.17
CA ALA A 64 -3.59 10.43 -5.31
C ALA A 64 -4.56 9.65 -6.21
N VAL A 65 -5.48 8.89 -5.63
CA VAL A 65 -6.41 8.02 -6.37
C VAL A 65 -7.69 8.75 -6.81
N ALA A 66 -8.18 9.73 -6.05
CA ALA A 66 -9.50 10.35 -6.27
C ALA A 66 -9.74 10.93 -7.68
N PRO A 67 -8.79 11.63 -8.33
CA PRO A 67 -8.99 12.23 -9.65
C PRO A 67 -9.11 11.21 -10.79
N GLY A 68 -8.75 9.95 -10.54
CA GLY A 68 -9.00 8.86 -11.48
C GLY A 68 -10.44 8.36 -11.47
N HIS A 69 -11.30 8.74 -10.53
CA HIS A 69 -12.64 8.17 -10.47
C HIS A 69 -13.69 9.02 -11.22
N GLN A 70 -13.44 9.35 -12.49
CA GLN A 70 -14.56 9.74 -13.36
C GLN A 70 -15.29 8.47 -13.80
N PRO A 71 -16.63 8.39 -13.59
CA PRO A 71 -17.38 7.21 -13.96
C PRO A 71 -17.18 6.95 -15.46
N PRO A 72 -16.84 5.71 -15.87
CA PRO A 72 -16.70 5.40 -17.28
C PRO A 72 -18.01 5.77 -17.97
N ARG A 73 -17.95 6.63 -19.00
CA ARG A 73 -19.11 7.02 -19.80
C ARG A 73 -19.66 5.78 -20.52
N LYS A 74 -20.54 5.03 -19.84
CA LYS A 74 -21.51 3.98 -20.25
C LYS A 74 -21.25 3.06 -21.47
N ARG A 75 -20.07 3.06 -22.10
CA ARG A 75 -19.82 2.37 -23.38
C ARG A 75 -18.36 1.92 -23.52
N ALA A 76 -17.75 1.46 -22.43
CA ALA A 76 -16.40 0.92 -22.47
C ALA A 76 -16.48 -0.61 -22.58
N GLU A 77 -15.98 -1.14 -23.70
CA GLU A 77 -15.64 -2.55 -23.89
C GLU A 77 -14.78 -3.06 -22.72
N ALA A 78 -14.75 -4.38 -22.54
CA ALA A 78 -13.93 -5.03 -21.53
C ALA A 78 -12.48 -4.50 -21.62
N PRO A 79 -11.87 -4.02 -20.52
CA PRO A 79 -10.53 -3.46 -20.57
C PRO A 79 -9.52 -4.51 -21.04
N MET A 80 -8.89 -4.23 -22.17
CA MET A 80 -7.79 -5.04 -22.66
C MET A 80 -6.59 -4.94 -21.70
N PRO A 81 -5.82 -6.02 -21.46
CA PRO A 81 -4.60 -5.95 -20.66
C PRO A 81 -3.65 -4.87 -21.21
N GLY A 82 -3.08 -4.04 -20.32
CA GLY A 82 -2.21 -2.92 -20.72
C GLY A 82 -2.96 -1.65 -21.16
N SER A 83 -4.30 -1.67 -21.20
CA SER A 83 -5.09 -0.45 -21.41
C SER A 83 -5.04 0.47 -20.19
N LEU A 84 -5.21 1.77 -20.40
CA LEU A 84 -5.24 2.79 -19.35
C LEU A 84 -6.26 2.48 -18.22
N PRO A 85 -7.47 1.96 -18.50
CA PRO A 85 -8.39 1.51 -17.45
C PRO A 85 -7.88 0.31 -16.64
N ALA A 86 -7.10 -0.60 -17.23
CA ALA A 86 -6.49 -1.71 -16.50
C ALA A 86 -5.41 -1.18 -15.53
N LEU A 87 -4.53 -0.29 -16.02
CA LEU A 87 -3.51 0.34 -15.17
C LEU A 87 -4.13 1.16 -14.02
N ARG A 88 -5.28 1.82 -14.25
CA ARG A 88 -6.03 2.51 -13.20
C ARG A 88 -6.56 1.52 -12.14
N ARG A 89 -7.08 0.36 -12.56
CA ARG A 89 -7.54 -0.69 -11.63
C ARG A 89 -6.40 -1.24 -10.80
N ASP A 90 -5.25 -1.53 -11.41
CA ASP A 90 -4.07 -2.02 -10.69
C ASP A 90 -3.60 -1.00 -9.64
N LEU A 91 -3.66 0.29 -9.97
CA LEU A 91 -3.36 1.37 -9.04
C LEU A 91 -4.37 1.45 -7.89
N GLU A 92 -5.66 1.31 -8.17
CA GLU A 92 -6.72 1.23 -7.14
C GLU A 92 -6.49 0.02 -6.22
N ASP A 93 -6.13 -1.14 -6.76
CA ASP A 93 -5.83 -2.37 -6.02
C ASP A 93 -4.61 -2.20 -5.10
N GLN A 94 -3.54 -1.61 -5.63
CA GLN A 94 -2.33 -1.31 -4.86
C GLN A 94 -2.64 -0.30 -3.75
N ALA A 95 -3.41 0.75 -4.03
CA ALA A 95 -3.79 1.74 -3.04
C ALA A 95 -4.64 1.12 -1.90
N VAL A 96 -5.60 0.25 -2.22
CA VAL A 96 -6.40 -0.46 -1.20
C VAL A 96 -5.52 -1.35 -0.33
N THR A 97 -4.55 -2.03 -0.94
CA THR A 97 -3.60 -2.89 -0.20
C THR A 97 -2.74 -2.07 0.76
N VAL A 98 -2.21 -0.93 0.31
CA VAL A 98 -1.42 -0.02 1.15
C VAL A 98 -2.29 0.56 2.27
N ASP A 99 -3.55 0.92 1.98
CA ASP A 99 -4.49 1.43 2.99
C ASP A 99 -4.81 0.39 4.08
N HIS A 100 -5.06 -0.87 3.69
CA HIS A 100 -5.25 -1.96 4.64
C HIS A 100 -4.05 -2.14 5.56
N HIS A 101 -2.83 -2.12 5.00
CA HIS A 101 -1.61 -2.21 5.81
C HIS A 101 -1.49 -1.00 6.75
N LEU A 102 -1.82 0.20 6.28
CA LEU A 102 -1.80 1.42 7.08
C LEU A 102 -2.77 1.35 8.27
N VAL A 103 -3.99 0.82 8.08
CA VAL A 103 -4.96 0.57 9.15
C VAL A 103 -4.44 -0.45 10.16
N GLN A 104 -3.83 -1.55 9.69
CA GLN A 104 -3.23 -2.55 10.57
C GLN A 104 -2.10 -1.96 11.42
N VAL A 105 -1.20 -1.17 10.82
CA VAL A 105 -0.09 -0.50 11.52
C VAL A 105 -0.61 0.53 12.52
N ALA A 106 -1.68 1.27 12.18
CA ALA A 106 -2.26 2.26 13.07
C ALA A 106 -2.83 1.66 14.35
N ASN A 107 -3.28 0.39 14.31
CA ASN A 107 -3.78 -0.33 15.47
C ASN A 107 -2.66 -0.92 16.36
N ARG A 108 -1.41 -0.94 15.90
CA ARG A 108 -0.27 -1.44 16.69
C ARG A 108 0.20 -0.47 17.78
N PRO A 109 0.88 -0.95 18.84
CA PRO A 109 1.49 -0.11 19.87
C PRO A 109 2.47 0.93 19.28
N ARG A 110 2.57 2.09 19.96
CA ARG A 110 3.31 3.27 19.45
C ARG A 110 4.79 3.01 19.15
N ALA A 111 5.43 2.07 19.85
CA ALA A 111 6.84 1.74 19.67
C ALA A 111 7.12 1.17 18.26
N TYR A 112 6.36 0.17 17.83
CA TYR A 112 6.52 -0.49 16.53
C TYR A 112 5.98 0.34 15.36
N ARG A 113 4.92 1.12 15.63
CA ARG A 113 4.21 1.92 14.62
C ARG A 113 5.13 2.90 13.87
N ARG A 114 6.11 3.51 14.54
CA ARG A 114 6.92 4.58 13.93
C ARG A 114 7.75 4.09 12.74
N HIS A 115 8.43 2.96 12.89
CA HIS A 115 9.29 2.41 11.83
C HIS A 115 8.46 1.93 10.64
N GLU A 116 7.35 1.24 10.91
CA GLU A 116 6.44 0.75 9.86
C GLU A 116 5.78 1.90 9.07
N LEU A 117 5.41 2.99 9.75
CA LEU A 117 4.87 4.18 9.08
C LEU A 117 5.88 4.86 8.15
N VAL A 118 7.19 4.79 8.45
CA VAL A 118 8.22 5.33 7.54
C VAL A 118 8.30 4.48 6.28
N ALA A 119 8.27 3.15 6.40
CA ALA A 119 8.24 2.26 5.24
C ALA A 119 6.96 2.46 4.40
N LEU A 120 5.81 2.66 5.05
CA LEU A 120 4.55 2.95 4.36
C LEU A 120 4.55 4.32 3.66
N ASP A 121 5.21 5.35 4.20
CA ASP A 121 5.33 6.65 3.49
C ASP A 121 6.02 6.48 2.13
N VAL A 122 7.02 5.59 2.03
CA VAL A 122 7.68 5.29 0.75
C VAL A 122 6.70 4.63 -0.22
N GLN A 123 5.92 3.65 0.22
CA GLN A 123 4.91 2.99 -0.62
C GLN A 123 3.82 3.97 -1.08
N VAL A 124 3.36 4.85 -0.20
CA VAL A 124 2.39 5.90 -0.55
C VAL A 124 2.97 6.83 -1.61
N ARG A 125 4.23 7.26 -1.50
CA ARG A 125 4.90 8.07 -2.52
C ARG A 125 5.02 7.36 -3.87
N GLN A 126 5.24 6.04 -3.88
CA GLN A 126 5.26 5.26 -5.11
C GLN A 126 3.87 5.25 -5.78
N VAL A 127 2.81 5.02 -5.02
CA VAL A 127 1.43 5.09 -5.53
C VAL A 127 1.09 6.51 -6.02
N GLU A 128 1.53 7.55 -5.30
CA GLU A 128 1.40 8.94 -5.73
C GLU A 128 2.09 9.18 -7.08
N ALA A 129 3.36 8.76 -7.23
CA ALA A 129 4.11 8.90 -8.46
C ALA A 129 3.46 8.15 -9.63
N LEU A 130 2.99 6.92 -9.41
CA LEU A 130 2.24 6.15 -10.40
C LEU A 130 0.93 6.86 -10.79
N SER A 131 0.21 7.42 -9.83
CA SER A 131 -1.04 8.15 -10.09
C SER A 131 -0.80 9.40 -10.93
N GLN A 132 0.29 10.12 -10.67
CA GLN A 132 0.68 11.27 -11.48
C GLN A 132 1.04 10.87 -12.90
N ARG A 133 1.76 9.75 -13.07
CA ARG A 133 2.10 9.20 -14.38
C ARG A 133 0.86 8.78 -15.17
N VAL A 134 -0.11 8.12 -14.53
CA VAL A 134 -1.40 7.76 -15.15
C VAL A 134 -2.15 9.02 -15.59
N ARG A 135 -2.21 10.06 -14.76
CA ARG A 135 -2.85 11.34 -15.14
C ARG A 135 -2.15 12.04 -16.28
N GLN A 136 -0.82 12.00 -16.32
CA GLN A 136 -0.06 12.53 -17.44
C GLN A 136 -0.42 11.77 -18.72
N LEU A 137 -0.43 10.43 -18.70
CA LEU A 137 -0.84 9.62 -19.85
C LEU A 137 -2.28 9.93 -20.30
N GLU A 138 -3.22 10.08 -19.36
CA GLU A 138 -4.60 10.50 -19.65
C GLU A 138 -4.64 11.86 -20.35
N PHE A 139 -3.90 12.85 -19.84
CA PHE A 139 -3.85 14.18 -20.44
C PHE A 139 -3.30 14.14 -21.87
N HIS A 140 -2.17 13.46 -22.10
CA HIS A 140 -1.59 13.32 -23.44
C HIS A 140 -2.54 12.60 -24.41
N SER A 141 -3.28 11.59 -23.94
CA SER A 141 -4.27 10.88 -24.76
C SER A 141 -5.50 11.74 -25.10
N SER A 142 -5.91 12.64 -24.19
CA SER A 142 -7.05 13.52 -24.40
C SER A 142 -6.74 14.73 -25.27
N THR A 143 -5.47 15.15 -25.36
CA THR A 143 -5.04 16.24 -26.26
C THR A 143 -4.94 15.78 -27.71
N ASN A 144 -5.03 14.47 -27.98
CA ASN A 144 -5.08 13.96 -29.34
C ASN A 144 -6.52 14.10 -29.89
N PRO A 145 -6.76 14.91 -30.94
CA PRO A 145 -8.10 15.17 -31.45
C PRO A 145 -8.78 13.89 -31.97
N PRO A 146 -10.13 13.83 -31.94
CA PRO A 146 -10.87 12.63 -32.31
C PRO A 146 -10.58 12.19 -33.77
N PRO A 147 -10.56 10.88 -34.04
CA PRO A 147 -10.34 10.32 -35.37
C PRO A 147 -11.50 10.75 -36.29
N GLY A 148 -11.24 11.73 -37.15
CA GLY A 148 -12.27 12.37 -37.98
C GLY A 148 -11.91 13.80 -38.42
N ALA A 149 -11.01 14.48 -37.70
CA ALA A 149 -10.30 15.63 -38.25
C ALA A 149 -9.30 15.13 -39.30
N ARG A 150 -9.46 15.57 -40.56
CA ARG A 150 -8.61 15.21 -41.70
C ARG A 150 -7.10 15.34 -41.40
N PRO A 151 -6.25 14.52 -42.05
CA PRO A 151 -4.87 14.31 -41.65
C PRO A 151 -4.04 15.57 -41.86
N ILE A 152 -3.47 16.07 -40.77
CA ILE A 152 -2.32 16.96 -40.85
C ILE A 152 -1.09 16.04 -40.95
N PRO A 153 -0.10 16.29 -41.84
CA PRO A 153 1.16 15.55 -41.98
C PRO A 153 2.09 15.53 -40.72
N GLN A 154 1.50 15.63 -39.52
CA GLN A 154 2.16 15.72 -38.23
C GLN A 154 2.52 14.35 -37.64
N THR A 155 1.80 13.27 -37.99
CA THR A 155 2.14 11.92 -37.50
C THR A 155 3.47 11.43 -38.06
N ASP A 156 3.77 11.72 -39.32
CA ASP A 156 5.06 11.30 -39.91
C ASP A 156 6.22 12.09 -39.29
N THR A 157 6.03 13.38 -39.01
CA THR A 157 7.05 14.20 -38.35
C THR A 157 7.23 13.84 -36.88
N GLU A 158 6.16 13.51 -36.14
CA GLU A 158 6.26 13.03 -34.76
C GLU A 158 6.86 11.61 -34.68
N LEU A 159 6.53 10.71 -35.61
CA LEU A 159 7.18 9.39 -35.70
C LEU A 159 8.66 9.51 -36.07
N HIS A 160 9.02 10.41 -37.00
CA HIS A 160 10.41 10.70 -37.30
C HIS A 160 11.13 11.29 -36.07
N ARG A 161 10.47 12.17 -35.31
CA ARG A 161 11.02 12.74 -34.08
C ARG A 161 11.23 11.69 -32.99
N LEU A 162 10.30 10.74 -32.85
CA LEU A 162 10.42 9.61 -31.93
C LEU A 162 11.55 8.67 -32.36
N ALA A 163 11.64 8.33 -33.64
CA ALA A 163 12.73 7.52 -34.18
C ALA A 163 14.09 8.19 -33.96
N GLN A 164 14.17 9.50 -34.23
CA GLN A 164 15.37 10.30 -34.00
C GLN A 164 15.73 10.41 -32.51
N SER A 165 14.72 10.47 -31.63
CA SER A 165 14.94 10.46 -30.19
C SER A 165 15.50 9.11 -29.72
N VAL A 166 14.92 7.98 -30.15
CA VAL A 166 15.43 6.64 -29.80
C VAL A 166 16.87 6.49 -30.28
N GLN A 167 17.15 6.88 -31.53
CA GLN A 167 18.50 6.83 -32.10
C GLN A 167 19.50 7.69 -31.32
N HIS A 168 19.10 8.88 -30.87
CA HIS A 168 19.93 9.74 -30.01
C HIS A 168 20.24 9.07 -28.66
N HIS A 169 19.29 8.36 -28.04
CA HIS A 169 19.53 7.65 -26.79
C HIS A 169 20.46 6.45 -26.99
N GLU A 170 20.27 5.68 -28.07
CA GLU A 170 21.16 4.56 -28.41
C GLU A 170 22.59 5.03 -28.66
N GLN A 171 22.75 6.17 -29.34
CA GLN A 171 24.05 6.79 -29.54
C GLN A 171 24.69 7.22 -28.20
N ALA A 172 23.92 7.85 -27.32
CA ALA A 172 24.41 8.23 -26.00
C ALA A 172 24.88 7.01 -25.17
N PHE A 173 24.18 5.88 -25.24
CA PHE A 173 24.60 4.64 -24.59
C PHE A 173 25.86 4.05 -25.22
N ALA A 174 25.98 4.10 -26.55
CA ALA A 174 27.17 3.63 -27.24
C ALA A 174 28.40 4.46 -26.87
N GLU A 175 28.25 5.78 -26.76
CA GLU A 175 29.29 6.71 -26.31
C GLU A 175 29.68 6.45 -24.85
N LEU A 176 28.70 6.26 -23.96
CA LEU A 176 28.97 5.94 -22.56
C LEU A 176 29.75 4.61 -22.42
N ASN A 177 29.32 3.56 -23.13
CA ASN A 177 30.00 2.27 -23.16
C ASN A 177 31.39 2.34 -23.80
N ALA A 178 31.62 3.27 -24.74
CA ALA A 178 32.94 3.50 -25.32
C ALA A 178 33.87 4.19 -24.30
N LEU A 179 33.38 5.19 -23.59
CA LEU A 179 34.11 5.88 -22.50
C LEU A 179 34.41 4.93 -21.35
N GLU A 180 33.46 4.07 -20.96
CA GLU A 180 33.67 3.07 -19.91
C GLU A 180 34.79 2.09 -20.28
N ARG A 181 34.80 1.61 -21.53
CA ARG A 181 35.89 0.75 -22.04
C ARG A 181 37.23 1.48 -22.13
N ALA A 182 37.24 2.74 -22.61
CA ALA A 182 38.45 3.54 -22.71
C ALA A 182 39.08 3.84 -21.33
N ASN A 183 38.26 3.94 -20.29
CA ASN A 183 38.70 4.15 -18.91
C ASN A 183 38.96 2.83 -18.14
N GLY A 184 38.83 1.67 -18.78
CA GLY A 184 39.04 0.37 -18.13
C GLY A 184 38.00 0.01 -17.07
N LEU A 185 36.83 0.66 -17.08
CA LEU A 185 35.74 0.44 -16.12
C LEU A 185 34.81 -0.72 -16.52
N GLY A 186 34.90 -1.23 -17.75
CA GLY A 186 34.03 -2.32 -18.22
C GLY A 186 34.19 -3.66 -17.46
N ASP A 187 35.28 -3.82 -16.71
CA ASP A 187 35.53 -4.98 -15.85
C ASP A 187 35.04 -4.79 -14.40
N LEU A 188 34.37 -3.68 -14.08
CA LEU A 188 33.81 -3.46 -12.74
C LEU A 188 32.77 -4.53 -12.38
N GLU A 189 31.99 -5.01 -13.35
CA GLU A 189 31.06 -6.13 -13.20
C GLU A 189 31.82 -7.44 -12.89
N ALA A 190 33.01 -7.67 -13.46
CA ALA A 190 33.84 -8.83 -13.17
C ALA A 190 34.49 -8.72 -11.77
N LEU A 191 34.80 -7.50 -11.32
CA LEU A 191 35.30 -7.21 -9.97
C LEU A 191 34.20 -7.26 -8.90
N LEU A 192 32.97 -6.87 -9.24
CA LEU A 192 31.80 -6.87 -8.36
C LEU A 192 31.06 -8.20 -8.37
N ARG A 193 31.27 -9.06 -9.39
CA ARG A 193 30.74 -10.41 -9.39
C ARG A 193 31.36 -11.14 -8.21
N PRO A 194 30.58 -11.42 -7.13
CA PRO A 194 31.12 -12.10 -5.97
C PRO A 194 31.72 -13.41 -6.45
N ALA A 195 32.97 -13.67 -6.06
CA ALA A 195 33.68 -14.89 -6.42
C ALA A 195 32.72 -16.07 -6.24
N ALA A 196 32.33 -16.68 -7.36
CA ALA A 196 31.42 -17.81 -7.35
C ALA A 196 32.00 -18.83 -6.36
N PRO A 197 31.19 -19.41 -5.46
CA PRO A 197 31.66 -20.37 -4.47
C PRO A 197 32.07 -21.68 -5.16
N ALA A 198 33.22 -21.67 -5.83
CA ALA A 198 33.76 -22.81 -6.56
C ALA A 198 34.41 -23.86 -5.64
N ASP A 199 34.52 -23.59 -4.33
CA ASP A 199 35.32 -24.44 -3.42
C ASP A 199 34.56 -25.07 -2.25
N ARG A 200 33.21 -25.04 -2.25
CA ARG A 200 32.42 -25.75 -1.22
C ARG A 200 32.00 -27.17 -1.58
N ALA A 201 32.23 -27.62 -2.81
CA ALA A 201 31.85 -28.95 -3.27
C ALA A 201 32.89 -30.06 -2.94
N ALA A 202 34.08 -29.71 -2.43
CA ALA A 202 35.10 -30.70 -2.05
C ALA A 202 35.01 -31.17 -0.58
N SER A 203 34.04 -30.68 0.21
CA SER A 203 33.83 -31.08 1.62
C SER A 203 32.43 -31.65 1.87
N SER A 204 31.94 -32.46 0.94
CA SER A 204 30.87 -33.44 1.23
C SER A 204 31.52 -34.81 1.39
N ALA A 205 32.13 -35.01 2.56
CA ALA A 205 32.36 -36.35 3.09
C ALA A 205 30.99 -37.03 3.34
N PRO A 206 30.88 -38.35 3.14
CA PRO A 206 29.64 -39.09 3.34
C PRO A 206 29.36 -39.21 4.84
N THR A 207 28.60 -38.27 5.39
CA THR A 207 27.95 -38.46 6.69
C THR A 207 26.85 -39.49 6.50
N ALA A 208 27.09 -40.67 7.05
CA ALA A 208 26.17 -41.77 7.14
C ALA A 208 24.76 -41.30 7.58
N ASP A 209 23.79 -41.84 6.87
CA ASP A 209 22.36 -41.68 7.05
C ASP A 209 21.90 -42.11 8.47
N PRO A 210 21.31 -41.22 9.29
CA PRO A 210 20.66 -41.58 10.53
C PRO A 210 19.12 -41.60 10.40
N LEU A 211 18.54 -41.84 9.22
CA LEU A 211 17.08 -41.96 9.05
C LEU A 211 16.48 -43.29 9.55
N ALA A 212 17.26 -44.18 10.18
CA ALA A 212 16.76 -45.45 10.71
C ALA A 212 16.12 -45.37 12.12
N SER A 213 15.88 -44.19 12.70
CA SER A 213 15.26 -44.07 14.03
C SER A 213 14.25 -42.94 14.10
N ARG A 214 13.17 -43.07 13.34
CA ARG A 214 11.95 -42.29 13.57
C ARG A 214 11.01 -43.10 14.48
N PRO A 215 10.85 -42.75 15.76
CA PRO A 215 9.89 -43.41 16.64
C PRO A 215 8.46 -43.16 16.13
N ALA A 216 7.63 -44.18 16.27
CA ALA A 216 6.23 -44.19 15.88
C ALA A 216 5.44 -43.04 16.54
N PRO A 217 4.42 -42.48 15.87
CA PRO A 217 3.56 -41.47 16.47
C PRO A 217 2.84 -42.03 17.70
N PRO A 218 2.75 -41.27 18.81
CA PRO A 218 2.01 -41.68 20.00
C PRO A 218 0.50 -41.78 19.70
N THR A 219 -0.11 -42.84 20.21
CA THR A 219 -1.56 -43.09 20.18
C THR A 219 -2.34 -42.03 20.98
N PRO A 220 -3.62 -41.75 20.65
CA PRO A 220 -4.36 -40.59 21.18
C PRO A 220 -4.86 -40.68 22.64
N ASP A 221 -4.36 -41.59 23.48
CA ASP A 221 -4.97 -41.94 24.77
C ASP A 221 -4.28 -41.36 26.03
N GLU A 222 -3.29 -40.47 25.89
CA GLU A 222 -2.60 -39.82 27.02
C GLU A 222 -2.87 -38.31 27.17
N LEU A 223 -4.12 -37.87 26.94
CA LEU A 223 -4.56 -36.52 27.35
C LEU A 223 -4.95 -36.50 28.84
N GLY A 224 -3.92 -36.49 29.69
CA GLY A 224 -3.99 -36.01 31.08
C GLY A 224 -3.88 -34.47 31.16
N PRO A 225 -4.40 -33.82 32.22
CA PRO A 225 -4.92 -32.45 32.14
C PRO A 225 -3.85 -31.35 32.27
N ALA A 226 -3.65 -30.60 31.19
CA ALA A 226 -3.77 -29.13 31.08
C ALA A 226 -3.41 -28.21 32.29
N ARG A 227 -2.35 -28.48 33.07
CA ARG A 227 -1.97 -27.60 34.20
C ARG A 227 -0.55 -27.07 34.27
N GLU A 228 0.35 -27.43 33.36
CA GLU A 228 1.78 -27.07 33.55
C GLU A 228 2.29 -25.94 32.64
N ALA A 229 1.48 -25.47 31.69
CA ALA A 229 1.88 -24.39 30.78
C ALA A 229 1.83 -22.97 31.39
N ASP A 230 1.16 -22.78 32.54
CA ASP A 230 1.03 -21.46 33.19
C ASP A 230 2.20 -21.10 34.12
N ALA A 231 3.05 -22.07 34.50
CA ALA A 231 4.13 -21.81 35.45
C ALA A 231 5.37 -21.17 34.80
N ILE A 232 5.65 -21.47 33.52
CA ILE A 232 6.88 -21.01 32.85
C ILE A 232 6.76 -19.56 32.36
N SER A 233 5.54 -19.07 32.08
CA SER A 233 5.34 -17.68 31.62
C SER A 233 5.54 -16.61 32.70
N GLN A 234 5.53 -16.96 33.99
CA GLN A 234 5.70 -15.97 35.07
C GLN A 234 7.16 -15.70 35.47
N GLN A 235 8.12 -16.55 35.06
CA GLN A 235 9.49 -16.45 35.54
C GLN A 235 10.44 -15.64 34.63
N LEU A 236 10.01 -15.26 33.42
CA LEU A 236 10.90 -14.65 32.42
C LEU A 236 10.80 -13.12 32.27
N TRP A 237 9.89 -12.44 32.98
CA TRP A 237 9.77 -10.98 32.91
C TRP A 237 9.92 -10.30 34.28
N PRO A 238 10.98 -9.49 34.50
CA PRO A 238 11.04 -8.63 35.67
C PRO A 238 9.95 -7.54 35.59
N PRO A 239 9.34 -7.15 36.73
CA PRO A 239 8.35 -6.09 36.78
C PRO A 239 8.97 -4.76 36.33
N THR A 240 8.36 -4.12 35.34
CA THR A 240 8.75 -2.79 34.88
C THR A 240 8.57 -1.75 36.01
N PRO A 241 9.54 -0.86 36.24
CA PRO A 241 9.44 0.15 37.28
C PRO A 241 8.29 1.13 36.97
N ARG A 242 7.41 1.35 37.96
CA ARG A 242 6.32 2.34 37.87
C ARG A 242 6.90 3.74 37.65
N PRO A 243 6.43 4.51 36.65
CA PRO A 243 6.83 5.89 36.45
C PRO A 243 6.15 6.76 37.52
N GLY A 244 6.88 7.11 38.59
CA GLY A 244 6.33 7.97 39.65
C GLY A 244 7.24 8.29 40.84
N ALA A 245 8.37 7.61 41.01
CA ALA A 245 9.30 7.93 42.11
C ALA A 245 10.12 9.19 41.77
N ARG A 246 9.66 10.37 42.22
CA ARG A 246 10.48 11.59 42.28
C ARG A 246 11.55 11.43 43.35
N ALA A 247 12.82 11.55 42.96
CA ALA A 247 13.94 11.65 43.90
C ALA A 247 13.85 12.96 44.72
N PRO A 248 14.22 12.96 46.00
CA PRO A 248 14.24 14.16 46.84
C PRO A 248 15.39 15.09 46.43
N ARG A 249 15.07 16.38 46.22
CA ARG A 249 16.05 17.46 46.06
C ARG A 249 16.84 17.62 47.36
N GLN A 250 18.15 17.35 47.32
CA GLN A 250 19.06 17.82 48.36
C GLN A 250 19.26 19.33 48.20
N ARG A 251 19.20 20.02 49.34
CA ARG A 251 19.43 21.46 49.51
C ARG A 251 20.92 21.78 49.48
#